data_AF-R7QP33-F1
#
_entry.id   AF-R7QP33-F1
#
_cell.length_a   1.000
_cell.length_b   1.000
_cell.length_c   1.000
_cell.angle_alpha   90.00
_cell.angle_beta   90.00
_cell.angle_gamma   90.00
#
_symmetry.space_group_name_H-M   'P 1'
#
loop_
_entity.id
_entity.type
_entity.pdbx_description
1 polymer ?
#
loop_
_entity_poly.entity_id
_entity_poly.type
_entity_poly.pdbx_seq_one_letter_code
_entity_poly.pdbx_strand_id
1 'polypeptide(L)'
;MYKPVACTCPDPGRSDCNLCSKLHFMRDLLMQEREFVFLDSDVTVLHRDFLERLAIRARGFDFLASYGFAVPCATKLMRPFNSGVFFMRWIEGVDYQKLLRLPWELRSNNDQNALSAFVQREYREWDVLGMQWHCRFLAGGEVRIPAERCYTVHGRGPVVKEVMERANRTWLKVG
;
A
#
# COMPACT_ATOMS: atom_id res chain seq x y z
N MET A 1 -7.61 -15.45 7.44
CA MET A 1 -7.31 -14.53 8.55
C MET A 1 -5.92 -13.95 8.25
N TYR A 2 -5.83 -12.67 7.89
CA TYR A 2 -4.57 -12.04 7.46
C TYR A 2 -3.64 -11.78 8.66
N LYS A 3 -2.34 -12.04 8.54
CA LYS A 3 -1.33 -11.78 9.58
C LYS A 3 -0.42 -10.61 9.16
N PRO A 4 -0.24 -9.57 10.00
CA PRO A 4 0.75 -8.54 9.75
C PRO A 4 2.16 -9.07 10.01
N VAL A 5 3.12 -8.70 9.17
CA VAL A 5 4.54 -9.05 9.34
C VAL A 5 5.38 -7.80 9.05
N ALA A 6 6.38 -7.53 9.90
CA ALA A 6 7.29 -6.40 9.79
C ALA A 6 8.69 -6.86 9.35
N CYS A 7 9.38 -6.03 8.56
CA CYS A 7 10.68 -6.37 7.99
C CYS A 7 11.86 -6.02 8.91
N THR A 8 12.87 -6.90 9.00
CA THR A 8 14.14 -6.67 9.73
C THR A 8 15.32 -6.59 8.75
N CYS A 9 16.22 -5.61 8.95
CA CYS A 9 17.41 -5.39 8.08
C CYS A 9 18.61 -6.27 8.53
N PRO A 10 19.38 -6.84 7.59
CA PRO A 10 20.59 -7.60 7.92
C PRO A 10 21.84 -6.72 8.19
N ASP A 11 21.84 -5.44 7.84
CA ASP A 11 23.02 -4.58 8.05
C ASP A 11 22.64 -3.11 8.37
N PRO A 12 22.77 -2.66 9.63
CA PRO A 12 22.29 -1.36 10.10
C PRO A 12 23.10 -0.14 9.60
N GLY A 13 24.15 -0.34 8.77
CA GLY A 13 25.05 0.73 8.33
C GLY A 13 24.80 1.36 6.95
N ARG A 14 23.88 0.84 6.12
CA ARG A 14 23.61 1.39 4.76
C ARG A 14 22.31 2.20 4.72
N SER A 15 22.39 3.43 4.22
CA SER A 15 21.24 4.32 3.94
C SER A 15 20.24 3.73 2.94
N ASP A 16 20.64 2.70 2.20
CA ASP A 16 19.85 2.07 1.14
C ASP A 16 19.05 0.84 1.65
N CYS A 17 19.11 0.52 2.95
CA CYS A 17 18.52 -0.69 3.54
C CYS A 17 16.97 -0.70 3.60
N ASN A 18 16.31 0.43 3.33
CA ASN A 18 14.84 0.50 3.40
C ASN A 18 14.12 -0.10 2.19
N LEU A 19 14.80 -0.27 1.05
CA LEU A 19 14.12 -0.68 -0.19
C LEU A 19 14.04 -2.18 -0.39
N CYS A 20 15.19 -2.83 -0.24
CA CYS A 20 15.31 -4.27 -0.43
C CYS A 20 14.44 -5.00 0.59
N SER A 21 14.24 -4.42 1.78
CA SER A 21 13.46 -5.03 2.87
C SER A 21 11.99 -5.26 2.46
N LYS A 22 11.27 -4.23 1.97
CA LYS A 22 9.86 -4.35 1.59
C LYS A 22 9.67 -5.20 0.33
N LEU A 23 10.51 -5.04 -0.70
CA LEU A 23 10.39 -5.84 -1.93
C LEU A 23 10.70 -7.33 -1.68
N HIS A 24 11.73 -7.63 -0.87
CA HIS A 24 12.03 -9.00 -0.45
C HIS A 24 10.87 -9.58 0.37
N PHE A 25 10.39 -8.83 1.34
CA PHE A 25 9.27 -9.22 2.19
C PHE A 25 8.02 -9.55 1.35
N MET A 26 7.65 -8.69 0.39
CA MET A 26 6.51 -8.95 -0.51
C MET A 26 6.73 -10.18 -1.37
N ARG A 27 7.93 -10.34 -1.95
CA ARG A 27 8.30 -11.51 -2.76
C ARG A 27 8.20 -12.78 -1.92
N ASP A 28 8.69 -12.79 -0.69
CA ASP A 28 8.60 -13.94 0.20
C ASP A 28 7.16 -14.23 0.64
N LEU A 29 6.37 -13.18 0.93
CA LEU A 29 4.96 -13.32 1.31
C LEU A 29 4.13 -13.88 0.16
N LEU A 30 4.36 -13.44 -1.09
CA LEU A 30 3.69 -13.98 -2.29
C LEU A 30 3.99 -15.46 -2.52
N MET A 31 5.16 -15.94 -2.11
CA MET A 31 5.52 -17.35 -2.24
C MET A 31 4.87 -18.23 -1.17
N GLN A 32 4.35 -17.63 -0.08
CA GLN A 32 3.76 -18.34 1.06
C GLN A 32 2.23 -18.21 1.09
N GLU A 33 1.72 -17.04 0.72
CA GLU A 33 0.32 -16.68 0.81
C GLU A 33 -0.26 -16.45 -0.59
N ARG A 34 -1.43 -17.06 -0.86
CA ARG A 34 -2.11 -16.87 -2.15
C ARG A 34 -2.64 -15.46 -2.34
N GLU A 35 -3.00 -14.78 -1.26
CA GLU A 35 -3.45 -13.40 -1.28
C GLU A 35 -3.24 -12.74 0.08
N PHE A 36 -2.96 -11.43 0.07
CA PHE A 36 -2.80 -10.67 1.31
C PHE A 36 -3.18 -9.21 1.14
N VAL A 37 -3.41 -8.55 2.27
CA VAL A 37 -3.50 -7.10 2.39
C VAL A 37 -2.26 -6.62 3.12
N PHE A 38 -1.53 -5.71 2.50
CA PHE A 38 -0.38 -5.06 3.09
C PHE A 38 -0.76 -3.66 3.60
N LEU A 39 -0.25 -3.33 4.79
CA LEU A 39 -0.36 -2.03 5.42
C LEU A 39 1.05 -1.60 5.89
N ASP A 40 1.49 -0.40 5.54
CA ASP A 40 2.70 0.18 6.12
C ASP A 40 2.53 0.37 7.64
N SER A 41 3.64 0.36 8.37
CA SER A 41 3.64 0.44 9.84
C SER A 41 3.14 1.77 10.41
N ASP A 42 3.09 2.81 9.59
CA ASP A 42 2.55 4.13 9.91
C ASP A 42 1.16 4.38 9.30
N VAL A 43 0.47 3.31 8.91
CA VAL A 43 -0.94 3.33 8.50
C VAL A 43 -1.84 2.99 9.68
N THR A 44 -2.80 3.88 9.96
CA THR A 44 -3.85 3.63 10.95
C THR A 44 -5.15 3.30 10.23
N VAL A 45 -5.77 2.17 10.58
CA VAL A 45 -7.09 1.78 10.10
C VAL A 45 -8.16 2.49 10.94
N LEU A 46 -9.10 3.16 10.26
CA LEU A 46 -10.12 4.00 10.90
C LEU A 46 -11.47 3.30 11.02
N HIS A 47 -11.66 2.18 10.32
CA HIS A 47 -12.92 1.44 10.20
C HIS A 47 -12.74 -0.03 10.58
N ARG A 48 -13.62 -0.56 11.43
CA ARG A 48 -13.60 -1.98 11.83
C ARG A 48 -13.88 -2.94 10.67
N ASP A 49 -14.71 -2.52 9.74
CA ASP A 49 -15.11 -3.28 8.55
C ASP A 49 -14.16 -3.06 7.35
N PHE A 50 -12.99 -2.45 7.57
CA PHE A 50 -12.01 -2.16 6.51
C PHE A 50 -11.63 -3.39 5.70
N LEU A 51 -11.24 -4.48 6.36
CA LEU A 51 -10.79 -5.71 5.68
C LEU A 51 -11.93 -6.38 4.92
N GLU A 52 -13.15 -6.38 5.48
CA GLU A 52 -14.34 -6.96 4.83
C GLU A 52 -14.69 -6.20 3.56
N ARG A 53 -14.69 -4.86 3.63
CA ARG A 53 -14.95 -4.01 2.46
C ARG A 53 -13.86 -4.15 1.41
N LEU A 54 -12.59 -4.21 1.83
CA LEU A 54 -11.48 -4.39 0.90
C LEU A 54 -11.57 -5.74 0.19
N ALA A 55 -11.88 -6.81 0.93
CA ALA A 55 -12.06 -8.15 0.38
C ALA A 55 -13.21 -8.20 -0.65
N ILE A 56 -14.34 -7.53 -0.37
CA ILE A 56 -15.44 -7.40 -1.35
C ILE A 56 -14.95 -6.70 -2.62
N ARG A 57 -14.23 -5.58 -2.48
CA ARG A 57 -13.69 -4.82 -3.61
C ARG A 57 -12.63 -5.59 -4.41
N ALA A 58 -11.87 -6.46 -3.74
CA ALA A 58 -10.79 -7.27 -4.32
C ALA A 58 -11.27 -8.51 -5.09
N ARG A 59 -12.55 -8.90 -5.01
CA ARG A 59 -13.05 -10.10 -5.69
C ARG A 59 -12.80 -10.11 -7.21
N GLY A 60 -12.85 -8.95 -7.84
CA GLY A 60 -12.65 -8.80 -9.29
C GLY A 60 -11.23 -8.42 -9.71
N PHE A 61 -10.26 -8.41 -8.79
CA PHE A 61 -8.92 -7.88 -9.05
C PHE A 61 -7.86 -8.79 -8.43
N ASP A 62 -6.68 -8.80 -9.03
CA ASP A 62 -5.48 -9.46 -8.53
C ASP A 62 -4.57 -8.48 -7.79
N PHE A 63 -4.72 -7.18 -8.05
CA PHE A 63 -4.04 -6.14 -7.33
C PHE A 63 -4.88 -4.88 -7.18
N LEU A 64 -4.89 -4.31 -5.97
CA LEU A 64 -5.50 -3.01 -5.69
C LEU A 64 -4.57 -2.20 -4.79
N ALA A 65 -4.23 -0.98 -5.19
CA ALA A 65 -3.45 -0.07 -4.34
C ALA A 65 -4.03 1.34 -4.35
N SER A 66 -3.73 2.11 -3.31
CA SER A 66 -4.17 3.51 -3.24
C SER A 66 -3.42 4.43 -4.19
N TYR A 67 -4.00 5.60 -4.52
CA TYR A 67 -3.33 6.58 -5.36
C TYR A 67 -2.01 7.07 -4.75
N GLY A 68 -0.96 7.12 -5.57
CA GLY A 68 0.35 7.70 -5.23
C GLY A 68 0.35 9.23 -5.10
N PHE A 69 -0.70 9.90 -5.55
CA PHE A 69 -0.74 11.35 -5.77
C PHE A 69 -2.08 11.96 -5.37
N ALA A 70 -2.07 13.26 -5.11
CA ALA A 70 -3.24 14.00 -4.63
C ALA A 70 -4.38 14.06 -5.65
N VAL A 71 -4.12 13.89 -6.94
CA VAL A 71 -5.15 13.96 -7.98
C VAL A 71 -5.29 12.61 -8.68
N PRO A 72 -6.50 12.06 -8.78
CA PRO A 72 -6.78 10.90 -9.64
C PRO A 72 -6.34 11.22 -11.07
N CYS A 73 -5.34 10.49 -11.58
CA CYS A 73 -4.84 10.71 -12.92
C CYS A 73 -5.73 9.96 -13.93
N ALA A 74 -6.05 10.61 -15.05
CA ALA A 74 -6.82 10.00 -16.15
C ALA A 74 -6.10 8.78 -16.76
N THR A 75 -4.78 8.71 -16.65
CA THR A 75 -3.97 7.59 -17.15
C THR A 75 -3.35 6.81 -15.99
N LYS A 76 -4.09 5.81 -15.49
CA LYS A 76 -3.63 4.90 -14.41
C LYS A 76 -2.28 4.23 -14.69
N LEU A 77 -1.90 4.08 -15.97
CA LEU A 77 -0.66 3.46 -16.42
C LEU A 77 0.59 4.35 -16.34
N MET A 78 0.44 5.66 -16.18
CA MET A 78 1.59 6.58 -16.26
C MET A 78 2.14 7.01 -14.89
N ARG A 79 1.54 6.55 -13.79
CA ARG A 79 1.93 7.00 -12.45
C ARG A 79 2.00 5.85 -11.45
N PRO A 80 3.00 5.87 -10.54
CA PRO A 80 3.05 4.94 -9.43
C PRO A 80 1.82 5.02 -8.52
N PHE A 81 1.31 3.89 -8.05
CA PHE A 81 0.36 3.85 -6.93
C PHE A 81 1.12 4.00 -5.61
N ASN A 82 0.46 4.32 -4.49
CA ASN A 82 1.07 4.33 -3.15
C ASN A 82 1.19 2.89 -2.62
N SER A 83 2.37 2.52 -2.10
CA SER A 83 2.64 1.16 -1.58
C SER A 83 2.27 0.96 -0.11
N GLY A 84 1.66 1.94 0.56
CA GLY A 84 1.34 1.88 1.99
C GLY A 84 0.04 1.14 2.31
N VAL A 85 -0.88 1.00 1.35
CA VAL A 85 -2.06 0.13 1.47
C VAL A 85 -2.32 -0.51 0.12
N PHE A 86 -2.24 -1.83 0.07
CA PHE A 86 -2.62 -2.58 -1.12
C PHE A 86 -3.09 -4.00 -0.81
N PHE A 87 -3.89 -4.55 -1.71
CA PHE A 87 -4.21 -5.97 -1.83
C PHE A 87 -3.43 -6.56 -2.99
N MET A 88 -2.93 -7.79 -2.82
CA MET A 88 -2.23 -8.51 -3.88
C MET A 88 -2.54 -10.00 -3.81
N ARG A 89 -2.75 -10.61 -4.98
CA ARG A 89 -2.97 -12.05 -5.17
C ARG A 89 -1.80 -12.64 -5.94
N TRP A 90 -1.31 -13.79 -5.51
CA TRP A 90 -0.37 -14.59 -6.28
C TRP A 90 -1.03 -15.13 -7.55
N ILE A 91 -0.36 -14.91 -8.67
CA ILE A 91 -0.71 -15.36 -10.02
C ILE A 91 0.28 -16.40 -10.50
N GLU A 92 -0.23 -17.52 -10.99
CA GLU A 92 0.55 -18.61 -11.57
C GLU A 92 1.30 -18.15 -12.82
N GLY A 93 2.55 -18.60 -12.96
CA GLY A 93 3.41 -18.26 -14.11
C GLY A 93 4.06 -16.87 -14.06
N VAL A 94 3.72 -16.02 -13.08
CA VAL A 94 4.43 -14.76 -12.85
C VAL A 94 5.76 -15.01 -12.14
N ASP A 95 6.85 -14.47 -12.69
CA ASP A 95 8.19 -14.53 -12.06
C ASP A 95 8.35 -13.42 -11.02
N TYR A 96 8.03 -13.74 -9.77
CA TYR A 96 8.16 -12.81 -8.64
C TYR A 96 9.61 -12.42 -8.30
N GLN A 97 10.63 -13.10 -8.83
CA GLN A 97 12.03 -12.64 -8.67
C GLN A 97 12.29 -11.35 -9.45
N LYS A 98 11.45 -11.01 -10.45
CA LYS A 98 11.53 -9.72 -11.15
C LYS A 98 11.32 -8.52 -10.21
N LEU A 99 10.54 -8.67 -9.13
CA LEU A 99 10.36 -7.60 -8.13
C LEU A 99 11.69 -7.05 -7.61
N LEU A 100 12.70 -7.90 -7.47
CA LEU A 100 14.00 -7.55 -6.89
C LEU A 100 14.98 -6.96 -7.92
N ARG A 101 14.73 -7.20 -9.20
CA ARG A 101 15.54 -6.67 -10.30
C ARG A 101 15.07 -5.28 -10.74
N LEU A 102 13.79 -4.99 -10.57
CA LEU A 102 13.17 -3.73 -11.00
C LEU A 102 13.82 -2.45 -10.44
N PRO A 103 14.23 -2.36 -9.16
CA PRO A 103 14.94 -1.17 -8.67
C PRO A 103 16.19 -0.84 -9.51
N TRP A 104 16.94 -1.86 -9.91
CA TRP A 104 18.14 -1.71 -10.73
C TRP A 104 17.80 -1.33 -12.17
N GLU A 105 16.82 -2.00 -12.78
CA GLU A 105 16.35 -1.69 -14.14
C GLU A 105 15.85 -0.24 -14.27
N LEU A 106 15.09 0.21 -13.26
CA LEU A 106 14.51 1.55 -13.23
C LEU A 106 15.50 2.61 -12.74
N ARG A 107 16.68 2.21 -12.25
CA ARG A 107 17.64 3.08 -11.54
C ARG A 107 16.94 3.90 -10.45
N SER A 108 16.01 3.26 -9.74
CA SER A 108 15.15 3.91 -8.75
C SER A 108 15.28 3.18 -7.42
N ASN A 109 15.57 3.94 -6.37
CA ASN A 109 15.60 3.45 -5.00
C ASN A 109 14.23 3.61 -4.30
N ASN A 110 13.12 3.50 -5.03
CA ASN A 110 11.76 3.66 -4.50
C ASN A 110 10.92 2.38 -4.73
N ASP A 111 10.47 1.74 -3.64
CA ASP A 111 9.73 0.48 -3.64
C ASP A 111 8.38 0.67 -4.32
N GLN A 112 7.79 1.84 -4.12
CA GLN A 112 6.56 2.27 -4.76
C GLN A 112 6.69 2.22 -6.29
N ASN A 113 7.81 2.71 -6.83
CA ASN A 113 8.06 2.72 -8.27
C ASN A 113 8.30 1.30 -8.80
N ALA A 114 9.12 0.51 -8.10
CA ALA A 114 9.42 -0.86 -8.49
C ALA A 114 8.16 -1.75 -8.46
N LEU A 115 7.38 -1.69 -7.38
CA LEU A 115 6.11 -2.43 -7.25
C LEU A 115 5.11 -1.97 -8.32
N SER A 116 5.03 -0.66 -8.59
CA SER A 116 4.17 -0.12 -9.65
C SER A 116 4.53 -0.67 -11.02
N ALA A 117 5.82 -0.63 -11.38
CA ALA A 117 6.27 -1.17 -12.64
C ALA A 117 6.04 -2.68 -12.73
N PHE A 118 6.24 -3.43 -11.64
CA PHE A 118 5.99 -4.87 -11.61
C PHE A 118 4.52 -5.19 -11.92
N VAL A 119 3.60 -4.60 -11.16
CA VAL A 119 2.16 -4.85 -11.31
C VAL A 119 1.70 -4.43 -12.70
N GLN A 120 2.12 -3.26 -13.18
CA GLN A 120 1.73 -2.77 -14.50
C GLN A 120 2.24 -3.67 -15.65
N ARG A 121 3.32 -4.42 -15.45
CA ARG A 121 3.88 -5.36 -16.44
C ARG A 121 3.28 -6.76 -16.35
N GLU A 122 3.06 -7.26 -15.14
CA GLU A 122 2.76 -8.68 -14.90
C GLU A 122 1.28 -8.94 -14.57
N TYR A 123 0.52 -7.95 -14.10
CA TYR A 123 -0.87 -8.12 -13.68
C TYR A 123 -1.82 -7.58 -14.75
N ARG A 124 -2.86 -8.34 -15.08
CA ARG A 124 -3.92 -7.91 -16.01
C ARG A 124 -5.06 -7.22 -15.27
N GLU A 125 -5.57 -7.88 -14.24
CA GLU A 125 -6.71 -7.40 -13.45
C GLU A 125 -6.23 -6.58 -12.25
N TRP A 126 -5.77 -5.35 -12.50
CA TRP A 126 -5.39 -4.42 -11.43
C TRP A 126 -6.09 -3.08 -11.55
N ASP A 127 -6.29 -2.44 -10.41
CA ASP A 127 -6.92 -1.13 -10.33
C ASP A 127 -6.46 -0.33 -9.11
N VAL A 128 -6.88 0.92 -9.05
CA VAL A 128 -6.58 1.84 -7.96
C VAL A 128 -7.75 1.96 -7.00
N LEU A 129 -7.44 1.92 -5.70
CA LEU A 129 -8.38 2.26 -4.64
C LEU A 129 -8.62 3.78 -4.66
N GLY A 130 -9.90 4.17 -4.58
CA GLY A 130 -10.28 5.56 -4.43
C GLY A 130 -9.58 6.25 -3.25
N MET A 131 -9.43 7.57 -3.29
CA MET A 131 -8.63 8.31 -2.31
C MET A 131 -9.09 8.13 -0.85
N GLN A 132 -10.36 7.76 -0.64
CA GLN A 132 -10.93 7.42 0.67
C GLN A 132 -10.31 6.19 1.34
N TRP A 133 -9.68 5.29 0.58
CA TRP A 133 -9.05 4.08 1.12
C TRP A 133 -7.73 4.37 1.83
N HIS A 134 -7.07 5.48 1.48
CA HIS A 134 -5.78 5.87 2.02
C HIS A 134 -5.63 7.39 2.03
N CYS A 135 -6.12 7.99 3.11
CA CYS A 135 -6.21 9.43 3.27
C CYS A 135 -4.89 10.05 3.73
N ARG A 136 -3.90 10.10 2.83
CA ARG A 136 -2.59 10.72 3.06
C ARG A 136 -2.62 12.26 2.94
N PHE A 137 -3.53 12.81 2.13
CA PHE A 137 -3.57 14.23 1.77
C PHE A 137 -4.37 15.12 2.73
N LEU A 138 -4.88 14.57 3.84
CA LEU A 138 -5.70 15.33 4.79
C LEU A 138 -4.93 16.46 5.47
N ALA A 139 -3.62 16.30 5.69
CA ALA A 139 -2.78 17.32 6.31
C ALA A 139 -2.40 18.47 5.36
N GLY A 140 -2.39 18.23 4.03
CA GLY A 140 -1.89 19.21 3.04
C GLY A 140 -2.97 20.07 2.40
N GLY A 141 -4.26 19.76 2.60
CA GLY A 141 -5.37 20.55 2.03
C GLY A 141 -5.58 20.40 0.52
N GLU A 142 -4.74 19.63 -0.18
CA GLU A 142 -4.80 19.43 -1.63
C GLU A 142 -6.07 18.70 -2.09
N VAL A 143 -6.60 17.79 -1.26
CA VAL A 143 -7.92 17.17 -1.45
C VAL A 143 -8.63 17.06 -0.11
N ARG A 144 -9.85 17.60 -0.03
CA ARG A 144 -10.72 17.50 1.14
C ARG A 144 -11.58 16.25 1.04
N ILE A 145 -11.12 15.16 1.66
CA ILE A 145 -11.96 13.99 1.95
C ILE A 145 -12.50 14.18 3.36
N PRO A 146 -13.82 14.14 3.59
CA PRO A 146 -14.37 14.16 4.94
C PRO A 146 -13.75 13.02 5.77
N ALA A 147 -13.27 13.34 6.98
CA ALA A 147 -12.49 12.39 7.79
C ALA A 147 -13.28 11.11 8.11
N GLU A 148 -14.61 11.21 8.21
CA GLU A 148 -15.52 10.10 8.43
C GLU A 148 -15.64 9.14 7.24
N ARG A 149 -15.19 9.55 6.05
CA ARG A 149 -15.17 8.71 4.84
C ARG A 149 -13.83 8.00 4.65
N CYS A 150 -12.82 8.30 5.45
CA CYS A 150 -11.50 7.73 5.34
C CYS A 150 -11.42 6.35 5.99
N TYR A 151 -10.98 5.34 5.23
CA TYR A 151 -10.75 3.98 5.74
C TYR A 151 -9.41 3.84 6.45
N THR A 152 -8.37 4.51 5.94
CA THR A 152 -7.05 4.56 6.57
C THR A 152 -6.47 5.96 6.49
N VAL A 153 -5.54 6.27 7.40
CA VAL A 153 -4.72 7.49 7.38
C VAL A 153 -3.25 7.11 7.43
N HIS A 154 -2.44 7.80 6.63
CA HIS A 154 -0.98 7.65 6.60
C HIS A 154 -0.35 8.78 7.40
N GLY A 155 0.46 8.45 8.41
CA GLY A 155 1.25 9.46 9.10
C GLY A 155 1.53 9.13 10.57
N ARG A 156 2.21 10.08 11.22
CA ARG A 156 2.64 9.95 12.62
C ARG A 156 1.62 10.62 13.56
N GLY A 157 1.75 10.29 14.85
CA GLY A 157 0.81 10.60 15.95
C GLY A 157 0.00 11.90 15.84
N PRO A 158 0.60 13.09 15.60
CA PRO A 158 -0.15 14.35 15.53
C PRO A 158 -1.18 14.41 14.39
N VAL A 159 -0.81 13.97 13.18
CA VAL A 159 -1.71 13.96 12.00
C VAL A 159 -2.83 12.96 12.22
N VAL A 160 -2.50 11.78 12.74
CA VAL A 160 -3.49 10.75 13.04
C VAL A 160 -4.46 11.25 14.11
N LYS A 161 -3.95 11.88 15.18
CA LYS A 161 -4.78 12.45 16.26
C LYS A 161 -5.78 13.48 15.73
N GLU A 162 -5.33 14.41 14.90
CA GLU A 162 -6.21 15.43 14.30
C GLU A 162 -7.32 14.80 13.43
N VAL A 163 -6.98 13.81 12.61
CA VAL A 163 -7.96 13.10 11.77
C VAL A 163 -8.95 12.32 12.64
N MET A 164 -8.49 11.70 13.72
CA MET A 164 -9.33 10.96 14.67
C MET A 164 -10.28 11.88 15.43
N GLU A 165 -9.81 13.04 15.87
CA GLU A 165 -10.64 14.07 16.51
C GLU A 165 -11.71 14.59 15.56
N ARG A 166 -11.34 14.91 14.31
CA ARG A 166 -12.30 15.35 13.28
C ARG A 166 -13.31 14.26 12.90
N ALA A 167 -12.89 13.00 12.90
CA ALA A 167 -13.77 11.87 12.57
C ALA A 167 -14.64 11.41 13.76
N ASN A 168 -14.41 11.93 14.97
CA ASN A 168 -15.00 11.48 16.24
C ASN A 168 -14.77 9.97 16.49
N ARG A 169 -13.53 9.48 16.35
CA ARG A 169 -13.19 8.04 16.41
C ARG A 169 -12.11 7.70 17.44
N THR A 170 -12.09 6.42 17.84
CA THR A 170 -11.11 5.81 18.76
C THR A 170 -10.17 4.85 18.02
N TRP A 171 -8.91 4.76 18.45
CA TRP A 171 -7.81 4.03 17.79
C TRP A 171 -8.10 2.54 17.57
N LEU A 172 -7.79 2.03 16.37
CA LEU A 172 -7.55 0.62 16.10
C LEU A 172 -6.08 0.45 15.72
N LYS A 173 -5.22 0.14 16.68
CA LYS A 173 -3.81 -0.17 16.40
C LYS A 173 -3.75 -1.58 15.82
N VAL A 174 -3.27 -1.71 14.59
CA VAL A 174 -2.90 -3.02 14.03
C VAL A 174 -1.55 -3.37 14.66
N GLY A 175 -1.55 -4.39 15.52
CA GLY A 175 -0.37 -4.92 16.20
C GLY A 175 0.30 -6.01 15.39
#